data_AF-A0A2E3M033-F1
#
_entry.id   AF-A0A2E3M033-F1
#
_cell.length_a   1.000
_cell.length_b   1.000
_cell.length_c   1.000
_cell.angle_alpha   90.00
_cell.angle_beta   90.00
_cell.angle_gamma   90.00
#
_symmetry.space_group_name_H-M   'P 1'
#
loop_
_entity.id
_entity.type
_entity.pdbx_description
1 polymer ?
#
loop_
_entity_poly.entity_id
_entity_poly.type
_entity_poly.pdbx_seq_one_letter_code
_entity_poly.pdbx_strand_id
1 'polypeptide(L)'
;MVLKAFLSYLKGSQFCSEENKQAGNIKNPENKHRVFKCIYDNISLVMKKNKCGDATQVETLYLLIALTELGKEYWLEESTLAEYFGIEDLESENPRKNRHLNYFSLTVLLYYIREKAKYSKLRNLVEELVIEKFQCDEKIRSKSSEHTMLFFDMLSCPFIKTETKIKIMQAYNIDDTTLQNSLINFQGFNTSKQLWFTTWEGFNFGKELDAKRSQEVY
;
A
#
# COMPACT_ATOMS: atom_id res chain seq x y z
N MET A 1 -10.19 -20.29 -2.71
CA MET A 1 -9.15 -21.31 -2.98
C MET A 1 -7.75 -20.76 -2.71
N VAL A 2 -7.40 -19.58 -3.24
CA VAL A 2 -6.12 -18.89 -3.00
C VAL A 2 -5.86 -18.60 -1.51
N LEU A 3 -6.87 -18.13 -0.78
CA LEU A 3 -6.76 -17.87 0.66
C LEU A 3 -6.44 -19.15 1.47
N LYS A 4 -6.97 -20.32 1.07
CA LYS A 4 -6.67 -21.60 1.73
C LYS A 4 -5.23 -22.05 1.45
N ALA A 5 -4.71 -21.83 0.24
CA ALA A 5 -3.32 -22.14 -0.09
C ALA A 5 -2.35 -21.22 0.68
N PHE A 6 -2.70 -19.94 0.79
CA PHE A 6 -1.94 -18.94 1.53
C PHE A 6 -1.94 -19.20 3.04
N LEU A 7 -3.11 -19.53 3.62
CA LEU A 7 -3.24 -19.93 5.03
C LEU A 7 -2.56 -21.27 5.33
N SER A 8 -2.56 -22.22 4.38
CA SER A 8 -1.84 -23.50 4.53
C SER A 8 -0.32 -23.30 4.56
N TYR A 9 0.21 -22.32 3.83
CA TYR A 9 1.63 -21.98 3.85
C TYR A 9 2.03 -21.35 5.20
N LEU A 10 1.21 -20.46 5.74
CA LEU A 10 1.47 -19.79 7.03
C LEU A 10 1.31 -20.73 8.24
N LYS A 11 0.43 -21.73 8.15
CA LYS A 11 0.34 -22.80 9.17
C LYS A 11 1.56 -23.70 9.21
N GLY A 12 2.28 -23.87 8.09
CA GLY A 12 3.49 -24.69 8.01
C GLY A 12 4.73 -24.08 8.68
N SER A 13 4.73 -22.78 9.01
CA SER A 13 5.88 -22.10 9.60
C SER A 13 5.87 -21.99 11.13
N GLN A 14 4.80 -22.40 11.82
CA GLN A 14 4.64 -22.19 13.27
C GLN A 14 4.59 -23.45 14.15
N PHE A 15 4.69 -24.66 13.60
CA PHE A 15 4.81 -25.88 14.40
C PHE A 15 5.95 -26.74 13.86
N CYS A 16 7.17 -26.49 14.36
CA CYS A 16 8.18 -27.54 14.48
C CYS A 16 8.21 -28.01 15.93
N SER A 17 7.18 -28.77 16.31
CA SER A 17 7.33 -29.83 17.31
C SER A 17 7.32 -31.14 16.55
N GLU A 18 8.25 -32.01 16.94
CA GLU A 18 8.73 -33.18 16.21
C GLU A 18 7.63 -34.18 15.80
N GLU A 19 8.02 -35.01 14.82
CA GLU A 19 7.33 -36.19 14.30
C GLU A 19 6.21 -35.94 13.28
N ASN A 20 6.60 -35.84 12.00
CA ASN A 20 6.10 -36.79 10.99
C ASN A 20 6.93 -36.71 9.70
N LYS A 21 7.45 -37.87 9.26
CA LYS A 21 8.31 -38.09 8.10
C LYS A 21 7.57 -37.88 6.76
N GLN A 22 7.11 -36.66 6.47
CA GLN A 22 6.73 -36.22 5.12
C GLN A 22 7.04 -34.72 4.86
N ALA A 23 7.86 -34.08 5.70
CA ALA A 23 8.33 -32.69 5.52
C ALA A 23 9.52 -32.56 4.53
N GLY A 24 9.71 -33.54 3.63
CA GLY A 24 10.88 -33.61 2.75
C GLY A 24 10.80 -32.79 1.47
N ASN A 25 9.64 -32.17 1.14
CA ASN A 25 9.41 -31.64 -0.22
C ASN A 25 9.14 -30.12 -0.32
N ILE A 26 9.18 -29.39 0.80
CA ILE A 26 8.88 -27.94 0.86
C ILE A 26 10.16 -27.07 0.79
N LYS A 27 11.35 -27.68 0.84
CA LYS A 27 12.64 -26.98 0.63
C LYS A 27 13.13 -27.01 -0.82
N ASN A 28 12.32 -27.45 -1.78
CA ASN A 28 12.71 -27.40 -3.19
C ASN A 28 12.42 -26.00 -3.78
N PRO A 29 13.43 -25.19 -4.15
CA PRO A 29 13.23 -23.84 -4.68
C PRO A 29 12.30 -23.78 -5.89
N GLU A 30 12.23 -24.86 -6.69
CA GLU A 30 11.30 -24.96 -7.82
C GLU A 30 9.83 -24.99 -7.37
N ASN A 31 9.51 -25.72 -6.30
CA ASN A 31 8.15 -25.77 -5.77
C ASN A 31 7.73 -24.42 -5.19
N LYS A 32 8.66 -23.74 -4.51
CA LYS A 32 8.43 -22.37 -4.01
C LYS A 32 8.14 -21.41 -5.17
N HIS A 33 8.95 -21.45 -6.23
CA HIS A 33 8.75 -20.63 -7.43
C HIS A 33 7.39 -20.90 -8.08
N ARG A 34 6.99 -22.18 -8.24
CA ARG A 34 5.68 -22.54 -8.81
C ARG A 34 4.51 -21.98 -7.99
N VAL A 35 4.59 -22.03 -6.67
CA VAL A 35 3.55 -21.48 -5.78
C VAL A 35 3.49 -19.95 -5.90
N PHE A 36 4.63 -19.27 -5.86
CA PHE A 36 4.68 -17.81 -5.95
C PHE A 36 4.18 -17.31 -7.30
N LYS A 37 4.59 -17.97 -8.39
CA LYS A 37 4.08 -17.71 -9.73
C LYS A 37 2.57 -17.89 -9.82
N CYS A 38 2.04 -18.98 -9.26
CA CYS A 38 0.60 -19.22 -9.23
C CYS A 38 -0.14 -18.10 -8.48
N ILE A 39 0.37 -17.66 -7.32
CA ILE A 39 -0.22 -16.54 -6.57
C ILE A 39 -0.18 -15.26 -7.41
N TYR A 40 0.96 -14.93 -8.01
CA TYR A 40 1.14 -13.76 -8.86
C TYR A 40 0.16 -13.75 -10.05
N ASP A 41 0.05 -14.86 -10.76
CA ASP A 41 -0.82 -14.99 -11.94
C ASP A 41 -2.30 -14.79 -11.56
N ASN A 42 -2.72 -15.36 -10.42
CA ASN A 42 -4.09 -15.20 -9.92
C ASN A 42 -4.38 -13.75 -9.49
N ILE A 43 -3.47 -13.11 -8.74
CA ILE A 43 -3.67 -11.72 -8.32
C ILE A 43 -3.68 -10.79 -9.54
N SER A 44 -2.74 -10.97 -10.46
CA SER A 44 -2.67 -10.19 -11.71
C SER A 44 -3.95 -10.33 -12.53
N LEU A 45 -4.53 -11.53 -12.60
CA LEU A 45 -5.80 -11.77 -13.29
C LEU A 45 -6.98 -11.09 -12.59
N VAL A 46 -7.03 -11.13 -11.26
CA VAL A 46 -8.08 -10.43 -10.47
C VAL A 46 -7.97 -8.92 -10.67
N MET A 47 -6.76 -8.38 -10.65
CA MET A 47 -6.51 -6.94 -10.86
C MET A 47 -6.92 -6.50 -12.27
N LYS A 48 -6.57 -7.25 -13.31
CA LYS A 48 -6.97 -6.93 -14.69
C LYS A 48 -8.49 -6.91 -14.88
N LYS A 49 -9.22 -7.74 -14.15
CA LYS A 49 -10.69 -7.82 -14.23
C LYS A 49 -11.41 -6.76 -13.39
N ASN A 50 -10.79 -6.28 -12.32
CA ASN A 50 -11.41 -5.35 -11.37
C ASN A 50 -10.62 -4.04 -11.34
N LYS A 51 -10.75 -3.22 -12.38
CA LYS A 51 -10.13 -1.89 -12.39
C LYS A 51 -10.64 -1.05 -11.21
N CYS A 52 -9.74 -0.28 -10.60
CA CYS A 52 -10.03 0.61 -9.49
C CYS A 52 -11.05 1.68 -9.95
N GLY A 53 -12.25 1.66 -9.39
CA GLY A 53 -13.32 2.63 -9.65
C GLY A 53 -13.90 3.22 -8.35
N ASP A 54 -15.01 3.95 -8.44
CA ASP A 54 -15.60 4.67 -7.29
C ASP A 54 -15.97 3.75 -6.11
N ALA A 55 -16.30 2.49 -6.41
CA ALA A 55 -16.57 1.43 -5.43
C ALA A 55 -15.45 0.37 -5.42
N THR A 56 -14.18 0.79 -5.44
CA THR A 56 -13.05 -0.14 -5.38
C THR A 56 -13.17 -1.04 -4.16
N GLN A 57 -13.26 -2.35 -4.43
CA GLN A 57 -13.24 -3.38 -3.39
C GLN A 57 -11.89 -3.36 -2.69
N VAL A 58 -11.88 -2.98 -1.42
CA VAL A 58 -10.67 -2.87 -0.60
C VAL A 58 -9.91 -4.21 -0.57
N GLU A 59 -10.61 -5.33 -0.75
CA GLU A 59 -10.05 -6.66 -0.89
C GLU A 59 -9.04 -6.76 -2.04
N THR A 60 -9.34 -6.15 -3.19
CA THR A 60 -8.46 -6.17 -4.37
C THR A 60 -7.20 -5.32 -4.14
N LEU A 61 -7.33 -4.21 -3.41
CA LEU A 61 -6.20 -3.39 -2.99
C LEU A 61 -5.25 -4.18 -2.07
N TYR A 62 -5.79 -4.92 -1.10
CA TYR A 62 -4.94 -5.68 -0.16
C TYR A 62 -4.20 -6.87 -0.79
N LEU A 63 -4.62 -7.33 -1.98
CA LEU A 63 -3.81 -8.28 -2.75
C LEU A 63 -2.46 -7.69 -3.18
N LEU A 64 -2.36 -6.37 -3.37
CA LEU A 64 -1.07 -5.70 -3.62
C LEU A 64 -0.12 -5.84 -2.42
N ILE A 65 -0.64 -5.75 -1.20
CA ILE A 65 0.17 -5.95 0.02
C ILE A 65 0.67 -7.38 0.08
N ALA A 66 -0.18 -8.37 -0.25
CA ALA A 66 0.27 -9.75 -0.34
C ALA A 66 1.36 -9.94 -1.41
N LEU A 67 1.24 -9.27 -2.56
CA LEU A 67 2.26 -9.29 -3.62
C LEU A 67 3.62 -8.77 -3.17
N THR A 68 3.68 -7.81 -2.23
CA THR A 68 4.97 -7.30 -1.76
C THR A 68 5.79 -8.35 -1.01
N GLU A 69 5.13 -9.38 -0.44
CA GLU A 69 5.78 -10.46 0.32
C GLU A 69 6.40 -11.56 -0.58
N LEU A 70 5.98 -11.65 -1.85
CA LEU A 70 6.48 -12.70 -2.77
C LEU A 70 7.93 -12.44 -3.23
N GLY A 71 8.41 -11.20 -3.09
CA GLY A 71 9.76 -10.79 -3.48
C GLY A 71 9.83 -10.04 -4.81
N LYS A 72 11.03 -9.57 -5.14
CA LYS A 72 11.29 -8.62 -6.24
C LYS A 72 10.92 -9.16 -7.63
N GLU A 73 11.00 -10.47 -7.82
CA GLU A 73 10.70 -11.16 -9.08
C GLU A 73 9.21 -11.11 -9.46
N TYR A 74 8.33 -10.85 -8.49
CA TYR A 74 6.87 -10.85 -8.66
C TYR A 74 6.26 -9.45 -8.52
N TRP A 75 7.09 -8.42 -8.68
CA TRP A 75 6.62 -7.04 -8.73
C TRP A 75 5.96 -6.74 -10.07
N LEU A 76 4.81 -6.08 -10.00
CA LEU A 76 4.06 -5.68 -11.19
C LEU A 76 4.86 -4.68 -12.03
N GLU A 77 4.57 -4.62 -13.32
CA GLU A 77 5.07 -3.54 -14.17
C GLU A 77 4.38 -2.22 -13.81
N GLU A 78 5.13 -1.11 -13.91
CA GLU A 78 4.61 0.22 -13.55
C GLU A 78 3.36 0.57 -14.36
N SER A 79 3.35 0.21 -15.65
CA SER A 79 2.19 0.39 -16.55
C SER A 79 0.98 -0.45 -16.15
N THR A 80 1.18 -1.70 -15.72
CA THR A 80 0.09 -2.59 -15.28
C THR A 80 -0.52 -2.08 -13.96
N LEU A 81 0.32 -1.57 -13.07
CA LEU A 81 -0.12 -0.97 -11.82
C LEU A 81 -0.89 0.34 -12.09
N ALA A 82 -0.38 1.20 -12.97
CA ALA A 82 -1.05 2.43 -13.38
C ALA A 82 -2.44 2.15 -13.98
N GLU A 83 -2.53 1.19 -14.92
CA GLU A 83 -3.80 0.81 -15.55
C GLU A 83 -4.83 0.32 -14.51
N TYR A 84 -4.39 -0.46 -13.52
CA TYR A 84 -5.26 -0.92 -12.44
C TYR A 84 -5.87 0.24 -11.66
N PHE A 85 -5.10 1.29 -11.37
CA PHE A 85 -5.59 2.50 -10.70
C PHE A 85 -6.34 3.47 -11.63
N GLY A 86 -6.58 3.10 -12.90
CA GLY A 86 -7.23 3.95 -13.88
C GLY A 86 -6.36 5.12 -14.34
N ILE A 87 -5.03 4.95 -14.28
CA ILE A 87 -4.06 5.88 -14.83
C ILE A 87 -3.64 5.34 -16.20
N GLU A 88 -4.13 5.98 -17.26
CA GLU A 88 -3.80 5.61 -18.64
C GLU A 88 -2.71 6.53 -19.20
N ASP A 89 -1.94 6.01 -20.16
CA ASP A 89 -0.90 6.75 -20.89
C ASP A 89 0.18 7.38 -19.99
N LEU A 90 0.75 6.62 -19.06
CA LEU A 90 1.79 7.07 -18.13
C LEU A 90 3.01 7.74 -18.82
N GLU A 91 3.29 7.37 -20.07
CA GLU A 91 4.39 7.89 -20.87
C GLU A 91 4.04 9.16 -21.68
N SER A 92 2.77 9.59 -21.65
CA SER A 92 2.31 10.82 -22.31
C SER A 92 2.62 12.06 -21.47
N GLU A 93 2.74 13.22 -22.12
CA GLU A 93 2.90 14.51 -21.41
C GLU A 93 1.72 14.84 -20.49
N ASN A 94 0.52 14.31 -20.80
CA ASN A 94 -0.68 14.46 -19.99
C ASN A 94 -1.38 13.10 -19.78
N PRO A 95 -0.93 12.30 -18.80
CA PRO A 95 -1.57 11.03 -18.47
C PRO A 95 -3.01 11.25 -17.99
N ARG A 96 -3.92 10.35 -18.38
CA ARG A 96 -5.29 10.40 -17.89
C ARG A 96 -5.31 9.90 -16.45
N LYS A 97 -5.63 10.80 -15.52
CA LYS A 97 -5.65 10.52 -14.09
C LYS A 97 -7.06 10.14 -13.64
N ASN A 98 -7.19 9.04 -12.92
CA ASN A 98 -8.40 8.75 -12.16
C ASN A 98 -8.49 9.67 -10.93
N ARG A 99 -9.35 10.70 -11.00
CA ARG A 99 -9.57 11.65 -9.89
C ARG A 99 -10.41 11.10 -8.75
N HIS A 100 -11.03 9.94 -8.93
CA HIS A 100 -11.92 9.32 -7.94
C HIS A 100 -11.21 8.34 -7.00
N LEU A 101 -9.87 8.27 -7.04
CA LEU A 101 -9.11 7.46 -6.11
C LEU A 101 -9.39 7.88 -4.66
N ASN A 102 -9.88 6.91 -3.88
CA ASN A 102 -10.15 7.11 -2.46
C ASN A 102 -8.86 7.01 -1.62
N TYR A 103 -8.95 7.41 -0.36
CA TYR A 103 -7.86 7.30 0.62
C TYR A 103 -7.16 5.93 0.61
N PHE A 104 -7.91 4.83 0.67
CA PHE A 104 -7.32 3.49 0.70
C PHE A 104 -6.53 3.18 -0.57
N SER A 105 -7.03 3.61 -1.73
CA SER A 105 -6.37 3.40 -3.02
C SER A 105 -5.04 4.13 -3.07
N LEU A 106 -5.00 5.40 -2.64
CA LEU A 106 -3.77 6.20 -2.60
C LEU A 106 -2.76 5.65 -1.59
N THR A 107 -3.22 5.31 -0.38
CA THR A 107 -2.37 4.78 0.69
C THR A 107 -1.77 3.42 0.32
N VAL A 108 -2.58 2.48 -0.20
CA VAL A 108 -2.10 1.17 -0.63
C VAL A 108 -1.16 1.27 -1.84
N LEU A 109 -1.45 2.17 -2.79
CA LEU A 109 -0.56 2.42 -3.93
C LEU A 109 0.80 2.93 -3.45
N LEU A 110 0.83 3.94 -2.59
CA LEU A 110 2.07 4.46 -1.99
C LEU A 110 2.82 3.39 -1.20
N TYR A 111 2.09 2.56 -0.45
CA TYR A 111 2.66 1.46 0.31
C TYR A 111 3.27 0.38 -0.59
N TYR A 112 2.66 0.09 -1.74
CA TYR A 112 3.16 -0.89 -2.70
C TYR A 112 4.42 -0.38 -3.40
N ILE A 113 4.41 0.87 -3.89
CA ILE A 113 5.52 1.42 -4.66
C ILE A 113 6.73 1.74 -3.77
N ARG A 114 6.52 2.30 -2.58
CA ARG A 114 7.59 2.76 -1.65
C ARG A 114 8.60 3.66 -2.37
N GLU A 115 9.87 3.58 -1.96
CA GLU A 115 10.99 4.30 -2.57
C GLU A 115 11.58 3.60 -3.83
N LYS A 116 10.92 2.59 -4.39
CA LYS A 116 11.48 1.82 -5.52
C LYS A 116 11.62 2.70 -6.76
N ALA A 117 12.82 2.73 -7.35
CA ALA A 117 13.12 3.53 -8.55
C ALA A 117 12.25 3.15 -9.77
N LYS A 118 11.84 1.87 -9.87
CA LYS A 118 10.94 1.34 -10.91
C LYS A 118 9.61 2.11 -11.01
N TYR A 119 9.15 2.70 -9.91
CA TYR A 119 7.82 3.35 -9.84
C TYR A 119 7.91 4.87 -9.68
N SER A 120 9.02 5.47 -10.12
CA SER A 120 9.30 6.89 -9.87
C SER A 120 8.32 7.82 -10.59
N LYS A 121 7.88 7.47 -11.81
CA LYS A 121 6.91 8.26 -12.58
C LYS A 121 5.54 8.19 -11.92
N LEU A 122 5.08 6.98 -11.63
CA LEU A 122 3.80 6.74 -10.97
C LEU A 122 3.75 7.42 -9.60
N ARG A 123 4.85 7.39 -8.83
CA ARG A 123 4.91 8.08 -7.53
C ARG A 123 4.72 9.60 -7.66
N ASN A 124 5.39 10.24 -8.62
CA ASN A 124 5.21 11.68 -8.85
C ASN A 124 3.74 12.00 -9.21
N LEU A 125 3.11 11.18 -10.04
CA LEU A 125 1.72 11.37 -10.43
C LEU A 125 0.75 11.18 -9.26
N VAL A 126 1.04 10.23 -8.36
CA VAL A 126 0.26 10.04 -7.12
C VAL A 126 0.40 11.24 -6.19
N GLU A 127 1.60 11.82 -6.06
CA GLU A 127 1.78 13.06 -5.29
C GLU A 127 0.95 14.22 -5.86
N GLU A 128 0.90 14.36 -7.19
CA GLU A 128 0.03 15.35 -7.84
C GLU A 128 -1.46 15.10 -7.57
N LEU A 129 -1.91 13.84 -7.68
CA LEU A 129 -3.30 13.46 -7.38
C LEU A 129 -3.68 13.75 -5.94
N VAL A 130 -2.77 13.50 -4.99
CA VAL A 130 -2.96 13.84 -3.57
C VAL A 130 -3.13 15.35 -3.41
N ILE A 131 -2.26 16.15 -4.03
CA ILE A 131 -2.38 17.62 -4.00
C ILE A 131 -3.71 18.08 -4.58
N GLU A 132 -4.11 17.58 -5.75
CA GLU A 132 -5.40 17.89 -6.39
C GLU A 132 -6.58 17.57 -5.46
N LYS A 133 -6.52 16.46 -4.71
CA LYS A 133 -7.58 16.07 -3.77
C LYS A 133 -7.72 17.04 -2.59
N PHE A 134 -6.64 17.67 -2.15
CA PHE A 134 -6.68 18.70 -1.09
C PHE A 134 -7.10 20.09 -1.58
N GLN A 135 -7.08 20.35 -2.89
CA GLN A 135 -7.54 21.60 -3.51
C GLN A 135 -9.07 21.74 -3.59
N CYS A 136 -9.83 20.83 -2.97
CA CYS A 136 -11.28 20.95 -2.86
C CYS A 136 -11.73 22.08 -1.91
N ASP A 137 -13.03 22.39 -1.92
CA ASP A 137 -13.61 23.39 -1.01
C ASP A 137 -13.32 23.06 0.46
N GLU A 138 -12.90 24.07 1.22
CA GLU A 138 -12.55 23.94 2.64
C GLU A 138 -13.66 23.31 3.48
N LYS A 139 -14.93 23.60 3.15
CA LYS A 139 -16.11 23.03 3.82
C LYS A 139 -16.23 21.52 3.61
N ILE A 140 -15.80 21.01 2.46
CA ILE A 140 -15.79 19.58 2.15
C ILE A 140 -14.60 18.93 2.87
N ARG A 141 -13.42 19.55 2.74
CA ARG A 141 -12.17 19.07 3.33
C ARG A 141 -12.25 18.93 4.86
N SER A 142 -12.81 19.92 5.54
CA SER A 142 -12.92 19.93 7.02
C SER A 142 -13.94 18.94 7.58
N LYS A 143 -14.96 18.56 6.81
CA LYS A 143 -16.02 17.62 7.23
C LYS A 143 -15.76 16.18 6.81
N SER A 144 -14.79 15.96 5.94
CA SER A 144 -14.50 14.64 5.38
C SER A 144 -13.47 13.91 6.23
N SER A 145 -13.87 12.79 6.84
CA SER A 145 -12.95 11.89 7.54
C SER A 145 -11.87 11.34 6.61
N GLU A 146 -12.19 11.12 5.33
CA GLU A 146 -11.25 10.67 4.31
C GLU A 146 -10.08 11.65 4.14
N HIS A 147 -10.37 12.96 4.08
CA HIS A 147 -9.33 13.98 3.95
C HIS A 147 -8.47 14.07 5.21
N THR A 148 -9.08 13.95 6.40
CA THR A 148 -8.35 13.93 7.67
C THR A 148 -7.42 12.73 7.77
N MET A 149 -7.89 11.52 7.44
CA MET A 149 -7.05 10.32 7.43
C MET A 149 -5.92 10.44 6.41
N LEU A 150 -6.24 10.87 5.19
CA LEU A 150 -5.24 11.08 4.15
C LEU A 150 -4.19 12.11 4.60
N PHE A 151 -4.60 13.22 5.20
CA PHE A 151 -3.69 14.27 5.65
C PHE A 151 -2.62 13.71 6.60
N PHE A 152 -3.05 13.04 7.67
CA PHE A 152 -2.14 12.48 8.67
C PHE A 152 -1.21 11.39 8.10
N ASP A 153 -1.76 10.52 7.25
CA ASP A 153 -0.97 9.45 6.63
C ASP A 153 0.03 10.00 5.61
N MET A 154 -0.31 11.02 4.82
CA MET A 154 0.64 11.64 3.88
C MET A 154 1.76 12.40 4.62
N LEU A 155 1.46 13.01 5.77
CA LEU A 155 2.47 13.67 6.60
C LEU A 155 3.48 12.66 7.19
N SER A 156 2.99 11.53 7.69
CA SER A 156 3.83 10.47 8.25
C SER A 156 4.54 9.62 7.19
N CYS A 157 4.05 9.60 5.95
CA CYS A 157 4.59 8.76 4.88
C CYS A 157 6.04 9.14 4.55
N PRO A 158 7.00 8.18 4.59
CA PRO A 158 8.39 8.43 4.24
C PRO A 158 8.63 8.50 2.73
N PHE A 159 7.69 8.03 1.91
CA PHE A 159 7.85 7.89 0.46
C PHE A 159 7.42 9.13 -0.34
N ILE A 160 6.89 10.15 0.33
CA ILE A 160 6.41 11.40 -0.28
C ILE A 160 7.43 12.51 -0.04
N LYS A 161 7.67 13.34 -1.07
CA LYS A 161 8.55 14.51 -0.97
C LYS A 161 8.07 15.52 0.07
N THR A 162 9.02 16.19 0.72
CA THR A 162 8.75 17.28 1.67
C THR A 162 7.95 18.41 1.02
N GLU A 163 8.22 18.75 -0.25
CA GLU A 163 7.49 19.76 -1.01
C GLU A 163 5.99 19.45 -1.10
N THR A 164 5.65 18.19 -1.34
CA THR A 164 4.25 17.72 -1.42
C THR A 164 3.58 17.81 -0.05
N LYS A 165 4.29 17.49 1.04
CA LYS A 165 3.78 17.66 2.40
C LYS A 165 3.48 19.13 2.73
N ILE A 166 4.37 20.04 2.34
CA ILE A 166 4.17 21.48 2.51
C ILE A 166 2.93 21.95 1.76
N LYS A 167 2.74 21.55 0.49
CA LYS A 167 1.55 21.90 -0.29
C LYS A 167 0.25 21.41 0.35
N ILE A 168 0.26 20.20 0.92
CA ILE A 168 -0.89 19.66 1.66
C ILE A 168 -1.19 20.51 2.91
N MET A 169 -0.17 20.94 3.66
CA MET A 169 -0.34 21.80 4.84
C MET A 169 -0.87 23.19 4.46
N GLN A 170 -0.38 23.77 3.37
CA GLN A 170 -0.86 25.04 2.83
C GLN A 170 -2.35 24.98 2.46
N ALA A 171 -2.85 23.82 1.99
CA ALA A 171 -4.27 23.64 1.74
C ALA A 171 -5.13 23.77 3.03
N TYR A 172 -4.55 23.63 4.22
CA TYR A 172 -5.20 23.85 5.51
C TYR A 172 -4.86 25.21 6.14
N ASN A 173 -4.35 26.17 5.36
CA ASN A 173 -3.90 27.49 5.82
C ASN A 173 -2.77 27.43 6.87
N ILE A 174 -1.92 26.39 6.80
CA ILE A 174 -0.73 26.25 7.65
C ILE A 174 0.47 26.75 6.86
N ASP A 175 0.74 28.06 6.91
CA ASP A 175 1.82 28.70 6.17
C ASP A 175 3.10 28.92 6.99
N ASP A 176 3.03 28.79 8.32
CA ASP A 176 4.21 28.94 9.18
C ASP A 176 5.22 27.81 8.97
N THR A 177 6.38 28.16 8.43
CA THR A 177 7.48 27.23 8.14
C THR A 177 7.99 26.52 9.41
N THR A 178 7.92 27.18 10.57
CA THR A 178 8.36 26.58 11.85
C THR A 178 7.41 25.45 12.26
N LEU A 179 6.11 25.72 12.20
CA LEU A 179 5.06 24.73 12.43
C LEU A 179 5.12 23.59 11.40
N GLN A 180 5.29 23.90 10.11
CA GLN A 180 5.42 22.88 9.06
C GLN A 180 6.59 21.92 9.33
N ASN A 181 7.77 22.46 9.65
CA ASN A 181 8.95 21.63 9.98
C ASN A 181 8.74 20.81 11.25
N SER A 182 8.05 21.37 12.24
CA SER A 182 7.73 20.66 13.50
C SER A 182 6.76 19.51 13.26
N LEU A 183 5.77 19.69 12.39
CA LEU A 183 4.79 18.66 12.01
C LEU A 183 5.42 17.55 11.17
N ILE A 184 6.28 17.90 10.20
CA ILE A 184 6.98 16.90 9.36
C ILE A 184 7.93 16.04 10.20
N ASN A 185 8.61 16.66 11.18
CA ASN A 185 9.53 15.98 12.08
C ASN A 185 8.86 15.54 13.39
N PHE A 186 7.52 15.51 13.44
CA PHE A 186 6.80 15.13 14.65
C PHE A 186 7.11 13.66 15.00
N GLN A 187 7.64 13.46 16.21
CA GLN A 187 7.99 12.14 16.74
C GLN A 187 7.05 11.80 17.88
N GLY A 188 6.48 10.59 17.82
CA GLY A 188 5.71 10.03 18.91
C GLY A 188 6.60 9.56 20.05
N PHE A 189 6.03 9.41 21.25
CA PHE A 189 6.75 8.84 22.38
C PHE A 189 7.22 7.41 22.02
N ASN A 190 8.54 7.18 22.02
CA ASN A 190 9.22 5.91 21.70
C ASN A 190 9.22 5.43 20.23
N THR A 191 8.97 6.29 19.24
CA THR A 191 9.13 5.95 17.80
C THR A 191 9.86 7.04 17.03
N SER A 192 10.68 6.64 16.05
CA SER A 192 11.49 7.57 15.24
C SER A 192 10.66 8.50 14.35
N LYS A 193 9.41 8.14 14.05
CA LYS A 193 8.38 8.98 13.38
C LYS A 193 6.99 8.57 13.88
N GLN A 194 6.10 9.54 14.11
CA GLN A 194 4.71 9.25 14.45
C GLN A 194 4.01 8.58 13.26
N LEU A 195 3.46 7.39 13.50
CA LEU A 195 2.55 6.72 12.57
C LEU A 195 1.11 6.98 13.02
N TRP A 196 0.21 7.24 12.07
CA TRP A 196 -1.19 7.55 12.38
C TRP A 196 -2.09 6.35 12.12
N PHE A 197 -2.39 6.07 10.85
CA PHE A 197 -3.26 4.95 10.47
C PHE A 197 -2.49 3.85 9.73
N THR A 198 -1.42 4.22 9.01
CA THR A 198 -0.63 3.27 8.22
C THR A 198 0.76 3.02 8.79
N THR A 199 1.11 1.74 8.94
CA THR A 199 2.47 1.28 9.29
C THR A 199 3.35 1.23 8.04
N TRP A 200 4.00 2.34 7.70
CA TRP A 200 4.80 2.47 6.48
C TRP A 200 6.07 1.62 6.47
N GLU A 201 6.72 1.44 7.63
CA GLU A 201 7.98 0.70 7.80
C GLU A 201 7.85 -0.36 8.89
N GLY A 202 8.68 -1.41 8.80
CA GLY A 202 8.71 -2.47 9.82
C GLY A 202 7.48 -3.38 9.88
N PHE A 203 6.54 -3.24 8.94
CA PHE A 203 5.39 -4.12 8.83
C PHE A 203 5.84 -5.57 8.57
N ASN A 204 5.36 -6.51 9.39
CA ASN A 204 5.62 -7.93 9.23
C ASN A 204 4.30 -8.67 8.99
N PHE A 205 4.07 -9.03 7.73
CA PHE A 205 2.82 -9.65 7.31
C PHE A 205 2.50 -10.94 8.08
N GLY A 206 3.50 -11.79 8.35
CA GLY A 206 3.32 -13.04 9.09
C GLY A 206 2.87 -12.81 10.54
N LYS A 207 3.54 -11.90 11.25
CA LYS A 207 3.18 -11.55 12.64
C LYS A 207 1.77 -11.01 12.77
N GLU A 208 1.37 -10.12 11.86
CA GLU A 208 0.02 -9.55 11.86
C GLU A 208 -1.05 -10.60 11.59
N LEU A 209 -0.77 -11.54 10.68
CA LEU A 209 -1.70 -12.63 10.41
C LEU A 209 -1.83 -13.58 11.60
N ASP A 210 -0.73 -13.91 12.27
CA ASP A 210 -0.74 -14.76 13.45
C ASP A 210 -1.48 -14.08 14.61
N ALA A 211 -1.26 -12.78 14.83
CA ALA A 211 -1.99 -11.99 15.82
C ALA A 211 -3.50 -11.97 15.54
N LYS A 212 -3.91 -11.80 14.27
CA LYS A 212 -5.32 -11.87 13.87
C LYS A 212 -5.93 -13.24 14.14
N ARG A 213 -5.20 -14.32 13.84
CA ARG A 213 -5.64 -15.70 14.12
C ARG A 213 -5.81 -15.96 15.61
N SER A 214 -4.97 -15.36 16.46
CA SER A 214 -5.08 -15.49 17.92
C SER A 214 -6.24 -14.70 18.53
N GLN A 215 -6.76 -13.68 17.84
CA GLN A 215 -7.92 -12.90 18.26
C GLN A 215 -9.25 -13.54 17.86
N GLU A 216 -9.25 -14.46 16.88
CA GLU A 216 -10.38 -15.36 16.60
C GLU A 216 -10.45 -16.45 17.69
N VAL A 217 -10.78 -16.04 18.92
CA VAL A 217 -11.23 -16.96 19.96
C VAL A 217 -12.75 -17.01 19.83
N TYR A 218 -13.27 -18.22 19.65
CA TYR A 218 -14.69 -18.60 19.51
C TYR A 218 -15.70 -17.71 20.24
#